data_AF-A0A7J2RGW2-F1
#
_entry.id   AF-A0A7J2RGW2-F1
#
_cell.length_a   1.000
_cell.length_b   1.000
_cell.length_c   1.000
_cell.angle_alpha   90.00
_cell.angle_beta   90.00
_cell.angle_gamma   90.00
#
_symmetry.space_group_name_H-M   'P 1'
#
loop_
_entity.id
_entity.type
_entity.pdbx_description
1 polymer ?
#
loop_
_entity_poly.entity_id
_entity_poly.type
_entity_poly.pdbx_seq_one_letter_code
_entity_poly.pdbx_strand_id
1 'polypeptide(L)'
;MCVKLPYCNPRIDICMRDLIKRINNVQYKSLASCCGHKKYNPTIVIKNKSTGYISELYTGKELGVRKRNRYYKKDNEGFYYIPEIN
;
A
#
# COMPACT_ATOMS: atom_id res chain seq x y z
N MET A 1 1.93 -18.06 -4.64
CA MET A 1 2.65 -17.18 -3.69
C MET A 1 3.00 -15.89 -4.40
N CYS A 2 2.97 -14.73 -3.72
CA CYS A 2 3.38 -13.47 -4.35
C CYS A 2 4.89 -13.56 -4.63
N VAL A 3 5.26 -13.74 -5.90
CA VAL A 3 6.66 -13.88 -6.33
C VAL A 3 7.34 -12.54 -6.05
N LYS A 4 8.42 -12.55 -5.27
CA LYS A 4 9.26 -11.36 -5.03
C LYS A 4 9.80 -10.92 -6.40
N LEU A 5 9.16 -9.91 -7.02
CA LEU A 5 9.59 -9.47 -8.34
C LEU A 5 10.97 -8.78 -8.17
N PRO A 6 11.99 -9.18 -8.94
CA PRO A 6 13.36 -8.66 -8.82
C PRO A 6 13.47 -7.15 -9.07
N TYR A 7 12.44 -6.55 -9.66
CA TYR A 7 12.30 -5.13 -9.92
C TYR A 7 10.83 -4.77 -9.64
N CYS A 8 10.60 -3.97 -8.59
CA CYS A 8 9.29 -3.45 -8.22
C CYS A 8 8.83 -2.43 -9.29
N ASN A 9 8.45 -2.90 -10.46
CA ASN A 9 7.57 -2.15 -11.35
C ASN A 9 6.34 -1.77 -10.52
N PRO A 10 5.82 -0.52 -10.55
CA PRO A 10 4.70 -0.03 -9.71
C PRO A 10 3.33 -0.69 -10.04
N ARG A 11 3.34 -1.95 -10.45
CA ARG A 11 2.19 -2.82 -10.61
C ARG A 11 1.80 -3.32 -9.23
N ILE A 12 0.60 -2.94 -8.82
CA ILE A 12 -0.15 -3.52 -7.70
C ILE A 12 0.12 -5.03 -7.64
N ASP A 13 0.49 -5.55 -6.47
CA ASP A 13 0.68 -6.98 -6.26
C ASP A 13 -0.52 -7.76 -6.81
N ILE A 14 -0.28 -8.88 -7.50
CA ILE A 14 -1.36 -9.66 -8.15
C ILE A 14 -2.47 -10.01 -7.15
N CYS A 15 -2.10 -10.40 -5.93
CA CYS A 15 -3.04 -10.71 -4.85
C CYS A 15 -3.84 -9.50 -4.34
N MET A 16 -3.36 -8.27 -4.57
CA MET A 16 -4.04 -7.04 -4.15
C MET A 16 -4.91 -6.46 -5.27
N ARG A 17 -4.80 -6.93 -6.52
CA ARG A 17 -5.45 -6.32 -7.68
C ARG A 17 -6.97 -6.21 -7.54
N ASP A 18 -7.65 -7.29 -7.17
CA ASP A 18 -9.11 -7.30 -7.05
C ASP A 18 -9.59 -6.41 -5.91
N LEU A 19 -8.86 -6.42 -4.80
CA LEU A 19 -9.13 -5.57 -3.65
C LEU A 19 -8.96 -4.09 -4.00
N ILE A 20 -7.85 -3.74 -4.66
CA ILE A 20 -7.57 -2.37 -5.12
C ILE A 20 -8.61 -1.90 -6.16
N LYS A 21 -9.09 -2.80 -7.02
CA LYS A 21 -10.19 -2.49 -7.96
C LYS A 21 -11.48 -2.14 -7.21
N ARG A 22 -11.81 -2.84 -6.12
CA ARG A 22 -12.97 -2.54 -5.28
C ARG A 22 -12.82 -1.24 -4.48
N ILE A 23 -11.62 -0.96 -3.99
CA ILE A 23 -11.31 0.24 -3.21
C ILE A 23 -11.28 1.51 -4.07
N ASN A 24 -10.82 1.41 -5.32
CA ASN A 24 -10.85 2.51 -6.28
C ASN A 24 -12.29 2.78 -6.74
N ASN A 25 -13.10 3.33 -5.84
CA ASN A 25 -14.49 3.72 -6.04
C ASN A 25 -14.62 5.25 -6.08
N VAL A 26 -15.83 5.78 -5.95
CA VAL A 26 -16.08 7.24 -5.98
C VAL A 26 -15.39 7.98 -4.82
N GLN A 27 -15.21 7.32 -3.67
CA GLN A 27 -14.75 7.94 -2.42
C GLN A 27 -13.23 7.83 -2.22
N TYR A 28 -12.62 6.73 -2.63
CA TYR A 28 -11.21 6.46 -2.38
C TYR A 28 -10.39 6.22 -3.66
N LYS A 29 -9.11 6.60 -3.59
CA LYS A 29 -8.10 6.29 -4.61
C LYS A 29 -6.92 5.59 -3.93
N SER A 30 -6.61 4.37 -4.33
CA SER A 30 -5.39 3.69 -3.88
C SER A 30 -4.15 4.38 -4.45
N LEU A 31 -3.15 4.67 -3.61
CA LEU A 31 -1.87 5.23 -4.02
C LEU A 31 -0.77 4.18 -4.09
N ALA A 32 -0.72 3.29 -3.09
CA ALA A 32 0.26 2.22 -2.99
C ALA A 32 -0.31 1.07 -2.15
N SER A 33 0.14 -0.15 -2.40
CA SER A 33 -0.34 -1.35 -1.71
C SER A 33 0.74 -2.41 -1.66
N CYS A 34 0.80 -3.17 -0.57
CA CYS A 34 1.64 -4.36 -0.46
C CYS A 34 0.88 -5.45 0.28
N CYS A 35 0.99 -6.69 -0.18
CA CYS A 35 0.42 -7.84 0.53
C CYS A 35 1.24 -8.30 1.75
N GLY A 36 2.36 -7.64 2.04
CA GLY A 36 3.24 -7.95 3.17
C GLY A 36 4.07 -9.23 3.02
N HIS A 37 3.92 -9.95 1.90
CA HIS A 37 4.69 -11.15 1.52
C HIS A 37 4.87 -12.17 2.65
N LYS A 38 3.83 -12.38 3.48
CA LYS A 38 3.81 -13.28 4.65
C LYS A 38 4.67 -12.87 5.85
N LYS A 39 5.42 -11.76 5.76
CA LYS A 39 6.23 -11.24 6.87
C LYS A 39 5.51 -10.11 7.61
N TYR A 40 4.95 -9.16 6.87
CA TYR A 40 4.21 -8.03 7.40
C TYR A 40 2.72 -8.16 7.10
N ASN A 41 1.91 -7.39 7.81
CA ASN A 41 0.48 -7.30 7.51
C ASN A 41 0.28 -6.63 6.13
N PRO A 42 -0.76 -7.04 5.37
CA PRO A 42 -1.15 -6.34 4.17
C PRO A 42 -1.47 -4.88 4.48
N THR A 43 -1.09 -3.98 3.59
CA THR A 43 -1.26 -2.55 3.77
C THR A 43 -1.73 -1.91 2.47
N ILE A 44 -2.63 -0.94 2.58
CA ILE A 44 -3.13 -0.17 1.43
C ILE A 44 -3.17 1.30 1.80
N VAL A 45 -2.36 2.09 1.09
CA VAL A 45 -2.39 3.54 1.20
C VAL A 45 -3.50 4.06 0.29
N ILE A 46 -4.49 4.72 0.90
CA ILE A 46 -5.62 5.33 0.21
C ILE A 46 -5.58 6.84 0.34
N LYS A 47 -6.08 7.52 -0.68
CA LYS A 47 -6.41 8.94 -0.67
C LYS A 47 -7.92 9.08 -0.73
N ASN A 48 -8.51 9.74 0.26
CA ASN A 48 -9.90 10.18 0.18
C ASN A 48 -10.01 11.27 -0.90
N LYS A 49 -10.91 11.07 -1.86
CA LYS A 49 -11.07 11.99 -3.00
C LYS A 49 -11.75 13.29 -2.60
N SER A 50 -12.64 13.26 -1.62
CA SER A 50 -13.40 14.43 -1.15
C SER A 50 -12.55 15.34 -0.27
N THR A 51 -11.77 14.77 0.65
CA THR A 51 -11.01 15.54 1.65
C THR A 51 -9.53 15.65 1.32
N GLY A 52 -9.02 14.79 0.43
CA GLY A 52 -7.60 14.72 0.11
C GLY A 52 -6.74 14.00 1.16
N TYR A 53 -7.30 13.59 2.30
CA TYR A 53 -6.58 12.88 3.37
C TYR A 53 -5.99 11.57 2.87
N ILE A 54 -4.77 11.29 3.32
CA ILE A 54 -4.04 10.07 2.99
C ILE A 54 -3.84 9.26 4.26
N SER A 55 -4.40 8.07 4.26
CA SER A 55 -4.35 7.14 5.37
C SER A 55 -4.07 5.73 4.87
N GLU A 56 -3.68 4.86 5.80
CA GLU A 56 -3.67 3.43 5.58
C GLU A 56 -5.06 2.85 5.87
N LEU A 57 -5.55 1.99 4.96
CA LEU A 57 -6.94 1.52 4.95
C LEU A 57 -7.30 0.68 6.17
N TYR A 58 -6.43 -0.25 6.59
CA TYR A 58 -6.77 -1.22 7.64
C TYR A 58 -6.66 -0.63 9.05
N THR A 59 -5.65 0.19 9.28
CA THR A 59 -5.38 0.82 10.57
C THR A 59 -6.06 2.18 10.73
N GLY A 60 -6.48 2.80 9.61
CA GLY A 60 -6.99 4.18 9.60
C GLY A 60 -5.92 5.24 9.87
N LYS A 61 -4.65 4.85 10.06
CA LYS A 61 -3.58 5.77 10.43
C LYS A 61 -3.29 6.76 9.31
N GLU A 62 -3.27 8.04 9.63
CA GLU A 62 -2.87 9.08 8.69
C GLU A 62 -1.36 9.00 8.39
N LEU A 63 -1.00 9.03 7.10
CA LEU A 63 0.39 8.88 6.65
C LEU A 63 0.98 10.20 6.11
N GLY A 64 0.14 11.23 5.97
CA GLY A 64 0.49 12.50 5.36
C GLY A 64 0.74 12.41 3.85
N VAL A 65 1.03 13.56 3.22
CA VAL A 65 1.27 13.61 1.77
C VAL A 65 2.71 13.20 1.44
N ARG A 66 2.86 12.06 0.78
CA ARG A 66 4.14 11.58 0.24
C ARG A 66 4.03 11.20 -1.24
N LYS A 67 5.16 11.24 -1.96
CA LYS A 67 5.24 10.73 -3.34
C LYS A 67 4.90 9.23 -3.36
N ARG A 68 4.29 8.77 -4.47
CA ARG A 68 4.00 7.35 -4.73
C ARG A 68 5.28 6.54 -4.49
N ASN A 69 5.20 5.52 -3.63
CA ASN A 69 6.30 4.65 -3.16
C ASN A 69 7.18 5.15 -2.01
N ARG A 70 6.95 6.35 -1.45
CA ARG A 70 7.66 6.82 -0.23
C ARG A 70 6.95 6.49 1.08
N TYR A 71 5.86 5.72 1.02
CA TYR A 71 5.18 5.21 2.20
C TYR A 71 5.82 3.93 2.74
N TYR A 72 6.50 3.18 1.86
CA TYR A 72 7.09 1.90 2.22
C TYR A 72 8.60 2.04 2.41
N LYS A 73 9.11 1.40 3.46
CA LYS A 73 10.53 1.18 3.72
C LYS A 73 10.86 -0.28 3.46
N LYS A 74 12.04 -0.53 2.89
CA LYS A 74 12.58 -1.88 2.69
C LYS A 74 13.37 -2.28 3.93
N ASP A 75 13.12 -3.46 4.46
CA ASP A 75 13.92 -4.04 5.56
C ASP A 75 15.23 -4.68 5.04
N ASN A 76 16.02 -5.22 5.98
CA ASN A 76 17.31 -5.85 5.69
C ASN A 76 17.18 -7.16 4.87
N GLU A 77 16.01 -7.81 4.88
CA GLU A 77 15.71 -9.03 4.12
C GLU A 77 15.08 -8.73 2.75
N GLY A 78 14.77 -7.46 2.52
CA GLY A 78 14.21 -6.92 1.30
C GLY A 78 12.69 -6.98 1.17
N PHE A 79 11.96 -7.04 2.28
CA PHE A 79 10.51 -6.87 2.34
C PHE A 79 10.13 -5.41 2.58
N TYR A 80 8.99 -5.00 2.03
CA TYR A 80 8.48 -3.65 2.15
C TYR A 80 7.40 -3.57 3.24
N TYR A 81 7.49 -2.57 4.11
CA TYR A 81 6.52 -2.28 5.17
C TYR A 81 6.35 -0.77 5.34
N ILE A 82 5.25 -0.36 5.97
CA ILE A 82 5.02 1.04 6.36
C ILE A 82 5.47 1.19 7.82
N PRO A 83 6.56 1.94 8.11
CA PRO A 83 7.16 2.01 9.45
C PRO A 83 6.25 2.68 10.49
N GLU A 84 5.25 3.44 10.05
CA GLU A 84 4.30 4.05 10.96
C GLU A 84 3.32 3.04 11.55
N ILE A 85 3.19 1.83 10.99
CA ILE A 85 2.18 0.84 11.41
C ILE A 85 2.71 -0.60 11.56
N ASN A 86 3.99 -0.85 11.27
CA ASN A 86 4.71 -2.09 11.59
C ASN A 86 6.02 -1.74 12.27
#